data_AF-A0A9Q1KUT8-F1
#
_entry.id   AF-A0A9Q1KUT8-F1
#
_cell.length_a   1.000
_cell.length_b   1.000
_cell.length_c   1.000
_cell.angle_alpha   90.00
_cell.angle_beta   90.00
_cell.angle_gamma   90.00
#
_symmetry.space_group_name_H-M   'P 1'
#
loop_
_entity.id
_entity.type
_entity.pdbx_description
1 polymer ?
#
loop_
_entity_poly.entity_id
_entity_poly.type
_entity_poly.pdbx_seq_one_letter_code
_entity_poly.pdbx_strand_id
1 'polypeptide(L)'
;MEAKEAASSLESLMVSFNTRISELQELIIARNMYPASSVADLTAVDAAVKAMELQVQSIKNRLREETLAIPKAKRLIEASLKQQKKLQDMALHVPSHLPARTVYSLPNANDNLQPDVANCELSLGSLKIEEGPPALHKASLDEKKGRGSPPLWYISADELASLSSLIHDDCSYMRGRLTLEKVNAAVSDMAAYAEATSQLISAPKKKLPENMWDRALELRDIAATEGVKGKHFFVESDIKGPALKLDNTGKAILTVSFPSP
;
A
#
# COMPACT_ATOMS: atom_id res chain seq x y z
N MET A 1 28.43 54.21 60.49
CA MET A 1 27.82 53.12 59.69
C MET A 1 28.12 53.32 58.20
N GLU A 2 27.80 54.50 57.66
CA GLU A 2 27.95 54.88 56.24
C GLU A 2 29.21 54.36 55.51
N ALA A 3 30.41 54.50 56.07
CA ALA A 3 31.65 54.05 55.40
C ALA A 3 31.67 52.54 55.05
N LYS A 4 30.99 51.69 55.84
CA LYS A 4 30.89 50.25 55.58
C LYS A 4 29.82 49.94 54.52
N GLU A 5 28.77 50.74 54.48
CA GLU A 5 27.68 50.65 53.50
C GLU A 5 28.14 51.13 52.11
N ALA A 6 28.87 52.25 52.07
CA ALA A 6 29.55 52.75 50.88
C ALA A 6 30.56 51.73 50.31
N ALA A 7 31.33 51.06 51.18
CA ALA A 7 32.22 49.98 50.77
C ALA A 7 31.46 48.79 50.16
N SER A 8 30.34 48.35 50.76
CA SER A 8 29.51 47.29 50.17
C SER A 8 28.82 47.70 48.86
N SER A 9 28.46 48.97 48.71
CA SER A 9 27.91 49.52 47.47
C SER A 9 28.95 49.54 46.34
N LEU A 10 30.19 49.92 46.65
CA LEU A 10 31.32 49.87 45.71
C LEU A 10 31.65 48.42 45.30
N GLU A 11 31.67 47.48 46.24
CA GLU A 11 31.92 46.07 45.95
C GLU A 11 30.80 45.48 45.07
N SER A 12 29.52 45.78 45.38
CA SER A 12 28.38 45.37 44.55
C SER A 12 28.45 45.96 43.14
N LEU A 13 28.85 47.23 43.01
CA LEU A 13 29.08 47.86 41.70
C LEU A 13 30.22 47.17 40.94
N MET A 14 31.34 46.87 41.60
CA MET A 14 32.49 46.19 41.00
C MET A 14 32.14 44.76 40.55
N VAL A 15 31.38 44.01 41.35
CA VAL A 15 30.81 42.71 40.95
C VAL A 15 29.92 42.87 39.72
N SER A 16 29.01 43.86 39.70
CA SER A 16 28.13 44.08 38.54
C SER A 16 28.89 44.42 37.24
N PHE A 17 29.98 45.20 37.35
CA PHE A 17 30.87 45.48 36.22
C PHE A 17 31.60 44.22 35.75
N ASN A 18 32.14 43.42 36.67
CA ASN A 18 32.81 42.17 36.33
C ASN A 18 31.86 41.16 35.68
N THR A 19 30.63 41.01 36.19
CA THR A 19 29.57 40.22 35.54
C THR A 19 29.30 40.73 34.13
N ARG A 20 29.16 42.06 33.94
CA ARG A 20 28.91 42.65 32.62
C ARG A 20 30.10 42.50 31.65
N ILE A 21 31.32 42.49 32.16
CA ILE A 21 32.54 42.20 31.39
C ILE A 21 32.55 40.73 30.94
N SER A 22 32.21 39.78 31.82
CA SER A 22 32.10 38.36 31.47
C SER A 22 30.99 38.13 30.42
N GLU A 23 29.80 38.71 30.60
CA GLU A 23 28.71 38.67 29.60
C GLU A 23 29.17 39.21 28.24
N LEU A 24 29.89 40.34 28.22
CA LEU A 24 30.44 40.89 26.98
C LEU A 24 31.51 39.98 26.35
N GLN A 25 32.35 39.33 27.15
CA GLN A 25 33.34 38.36 26.66
C GLN A 25 32.65 37.15 26.02
N GLU A 26 31.63 36.58 26.67
CA GLU A 26 30.82 35.48 26.12
C GLU A 26 30.13 35.88 24.80
N LEU A 27 29.54 37.07 24.72
CA LEU A 27 28.92 37.59 23.50
C LEU A 27 29.94 37.82 22.37
N ILE A 28 31.16 38.29 22.69
CA ILE A 28 32.24 38.45 21.71
C ILE A 28 32.72 37.08 21.20
N ILE A 29 32.85 36.09 22.08
CA ILE A 29 33.19 34.71 21.71
C ILE A 29 32.09 34.13 20.80
N ALA A 30 30.82 34.23 21.18
CA ALA A 30 29.70 33.74 20.38
C ALA A 30 29.65 34.41 18.98
N ARG A 31 29.87 35.72 18.90
CA ARG A 31 29.93 36.47 17.63
C ARG A 31 31.10 36.04 16.75
N ASN A 32 32.24 35.71 17.35
CA ASN A 32 33.45 35.32 16.62
C ASN A 32 33.47 33.82 16.26
N MET A 33 32.77 32.97 17.03
CA MET A 33 32.55 31.55 16.70
C MET A 33 31.64 31.37 15.48
N TYR A 34 30.66 32.26 15.31
CA TYR A 34 29.71 32.22 14.20
C TYR A 34 29.69 33.55 13.44
N PRO A 35 30.74 33.85 12.64
CA PRO A 35 30.69 34.97 11.71
C PRO A 35 29.53 34.76 10.72
N ALA A 36 28.95 35.85 10.19
CA ALA A 36 27.77 35.76 9.31
C ALA A 36 27.95 34.85 8.07
N SER A 37 29.20 34.57 7.67
CA SER A 37 29.54 33.60 6.63
C SER A 37 29.25 32.14 7.01
N SER A 38 29.40 31.74 8.28
CA SER A 38 29.22 30.33 8.70
C SER A 38 27.75 29.92 8.90
N VAL A 39 26.80 30.86 8.78
CA VAL A 39 25.36 30.57 8.83
C VAL A 39 24.95 29.63 7.68
N ALA A 40 25.55 29.78 6.50
CA ALA A 40 25.32 28.89 5.37
C ALA A 40 25.81 27.46 5.66
N ASP A 41 27.02 27.32 6.21
CA ASP A 41 27.60 26.03 6.57
C ASP A 41 26.80 25.32 7.67
N LEU A 42 26.38 26.05 8.71
CA LEU A 42 25.48 25.54 9.75
C LEU A 42 24.13 25.09 9.19
N THR A 43 23.56 25.83 8.24
CA THR A 43 22.30 25.46 7.59
C THR A 43 22.47 24.21 6.72
N ALA A 44 23.61 24.06 6.05
CA ALA A 44 23.95 22.85 5.30
C ALA A 44 24.15 21.64 6.22
N VAL A 45 24.78 21.82 7.39
CA VAL A 45 24.93 20.77 8.41
C VAL A 45 23.58 20.36 9.00
N ASP A 46 22.71 21.32 9.36
CA ASP A 46 21.34 21.04 9.83
C ASP A 46 20.51 20.27 8.80
N ALA A 47 20.58 20.68 7.52
CA ALA A 47 19.93 19.97 6.42
C ALA A 47 20.48 18.54 6.24
N ALA A 48 21.79 18.35 6.35
CA ALA A 48 22.43 17.03 6.27
C ALA A 48 22.03 16.11 7.44
N VAL A 49 21.99 16.64 8.67
CA VAL A 49 21.55 15.91 9.86
C VAL A 49 20.08 15.50 9.72
N LYS A 50 19.18 16.40 9.32
CA LYS A 50 17.76 16.08 9.07
C LYS A 50 17.59 15.02 7.97
N ALA A 51 18.39 15.08 6.90
CA ALA A 51 18.39 14.05 5.86
C ALA A 51 18.84 12.68 6.42
N MET A 52 19.88 12.65 7.26
CA MET A 52 20.32 11.43 7.94
C MET A 52 19.28 10.88 8.91
N GLU A 53 18.59 11.72 9.69
CA GLU A 53 17.50 11.31 10.59
C GLU A 53 16.36 10.64 9.83
N LEU A 54 15.93 11.23 8.69
CA LEU A 54 14.92 10.65 7.81
C LEU A 54 15.36 9.30 7.23
N GLN A 55 16.64 9.17 6.82
CA GLN A 55 17.19 7.89 6.35
C GLN A 55 17.22 6.83 7.45
N VAL A 56 17.66 7.17 8.66
CA VAL A 56 17.66 6.25 9.82
C VAL A 56 16.24 5.80 10.16
N GLN A 57 15.26 6.70 10.12
CA GLN A 57 13.86 6.36 10.36
C GLN A 57 13.28 5.44 9.26
N SER A 58 13.66 5.63 7.99
CA SER A 58 13.31 4.73 6.89
C SER A 58 13.91 3.33 7.06
N ILE A 59 15.21 3.23 7.42
CA ILE A 59 15.89 1.97 7.73
C ILE A 59 15.19 1.24 8.90
N LYS A 60 14.83 1.98 9.95
CA LYS A 60 14.13 1.45 11.14
C LYS A 60 12.74 0.90 10.80
N ASN A 61 12.01 1.54 9.88
CA ASN A 61 10.71 1.04 9.40
C ASN A 61 10.90 -0.26 8.60
N ARG A 62 11.84 -0.30 7.65
CA ARG A 62 12.13 -1.52 6.87
C ARG A 62 12.59 -2.68 7.76
N LEU A 63 13.43 -2.43 8.76
CA LEU A 63 13.87 -3.44 9.71
C LEU A 63 12.70 -4.02 10.53
N ARG A 64 11.69 -3.21 10.86
CA ARG A 64 10.45 -3.66 11.51
C ARG A 64 9.63 -4.56 10.58
N GLU A 65 9.48 -4.20 9.31
CA GLU A 65 8.80 -5.00 8.29
C GLU A 65 9.51 -6.35 8.08
N GLU A 66 10.83 -6.35 7.91
CA GLU A 66 11.66 -7.56 7.82
C GLU A 66 11.50 -8.45 9.05
N THR A 67 11.51 -7.86 10.26
CA THR A 67 11.30 -8.57 11.54
C THR A 67 9.92 -9.24 11.60
N LEU A 68 8.88 -8.63 11.04
CA LEU A 68 7.52 -9.19 10.95
C LEU A 68 7.36 -10.21 9.81
N ALA A 69 8.21 -10.15 8.78
CA ALA A 69 8.21 -11.07 7.63
C ALA A 69 8.94 -12.39 7.94
N ILE A 70 10.09 -12.35 8.61
CA ILE A 70 10.89 -13.53 9.00
C ILE A 70 10.07 -14.66 9.64
N PRO A 71 9.20 -14.44 10.66
CA PRO A 71 8.41 -15.52 11.25
C PRO A 71 7.34 -16.08 10.30
N LYS A 72 6.84 -15.30 9.33
CA LYS A 72 5.93 -15.80 8.29
C LYS A 72 6.67 -16.75 7.35
N ALA A 73 7.87 -16.37 6.91
CA ALA A 73 8.74 -17.22 6.09
C ALA A 73 9.13 -18.53 6.80
N LYS A 74 9.50 -18.48 8.10
CA LYS A 74 9.80 -19.68 8.90
C LYS A 74 8.63 -20.67 8.95
N ARG A 75 7.41 -20.19 9.25
CA ARG A 75 6.20 -21.03 9.25
C ARG A 75 5.91 -21.67 7.89
N LEU A 76 6.17 -20.95 6.79
CA LEU A 76 6.01 -21.48 5.44
C LEU A 76 7.01 -22.60 5.14
N ILE A 77 8.28 -22.44 5.56
CA ILE A 77 9.32 -23.46 5.46
C ILE A 77 8.94 -24.71 6.28
N GLU A 78 8.50 -24.54 7.53
CA GLU A 78 8.04 -25.64 8.40
C GLU A 78 6.85 -26.40 7.79
N ALA A 79 5.87 -25.69 7.24
CA ALA A 79 4.71 -26.29 6.56
C ALA A 79 5.13 -27.06 5.29
N SER A 80 6.03 -26.48 4.48
CA SER A 80 6.57 -27.11 3.28
C SER A 80 7.37 -28.38 3.61
N LEU A 81 8.21 -28.35 4.65
CA LEU A 81 8.99 -29.51 5.10
C LEU A 81 8.07 -30.63 5.62
N LYS A 82 7.00 -30.29 6.35
CA LYS A 82 5.97 -31.25 6.77
C LYS A 82 5.25 -31.89 5.58
N GLN A 83 4.94 -31.11 4.54
CA GLN A 83 4.34 -31.62 3.30
C GLN A 83 5.32 -32.50 2.52
N GLN A 84 6.59 -32.10 2.39
CA GLN A 84 7.65 -32.88 1.74
C GLN A 84 7.82 -34.23 2.43
N LYS A 85 7.90 -34.26 3.76
CA LYS A 85 7.97 -35.51 4.52
C LYS A 85 6.76 -36.40 4.25
N LYS A 86 5.54 -35.86 4.29
CA LYS A 86 4.32 -36.62 3.95
C LYS A 86 4.38 -37.19 2.54
N LEU A 87 4.85 -36.44 1.55
CA LEU A 87 4.98 -36.91 0.17
C LEU A 87 6.07 -37.98 0.01
N GLN A 88 7.18 -37.87 0.76
CA GLN A 88 8.23 -38.89 0.81
C GLN A 88 7.72 -40.18 1.47
N ASP A 89 7.03 -40.06 2.62
CA ASP A 89 6.37 -41.17 3.30
C ASP A 89 5.35 -41.84 2.37
N MET A 90 4.52 -41.06 1.65
CA MET A 90 3.62 -41.59 0.64
C MET A 90 4.37 -42.32 -0.47
N ALA A 91 5.42 -41.72 -1.06
CA ALA A 91 6.21 -42.32 -2.14
C ALA A 91 6.85 -43.66 -1.75
N LEU A 92 7.32 -43.79 -0.51
CA LEU A 92 7.87 -45.04 0.03
C LEU A 92 6.82 -46.14 0.22
N HIS A 93 5.55 -45.76 0.44
CA HIS A 93 4.44 -46.68 0.68
C HIS A 93 3.45 -46.76 -0.50
N VAL A 94 3.78 -46.21 -1.68
CA VAL A 94 2.98 -46.40 -2.91
C VAL A 94 3.04 -47.88 -3.30
N PRO A 95 1.90 -48.59 -3.36
CA PRO A 95 1.90 -49.97 -3.83
C PRO A 95 2.28 -50.06 -5.31
N SER A 96 3.15 -51.00 -5.66
CA SER A 96 3.66 -51.24 -7.02
C SER A 96 2.61 -51.67 -8.05
N HIS A 97 1.34 -51.81 -7.66
CA HIS A 97 0.21 -52.16 -8.52
C HIS A 97 -0.63 -50.94 -8.98
N LEU A 98 -0.29 -49.72 -8.57
CA LEU A 98 -0.90 -48.53 -9.16
C LEU A 98 -0.29 -48.28 -10.57
N PRO A 99 -1.10 -48.11 -11.63
CA PRO A 99 -0.59 -47.92 -12.97
C PRO A 99 0.18 -46.60 -13.03
N ALA A 100 1.50 -46.69 -13.23
CA ALA A 100 2.36 -45.55 -13.44
C ALA A 100 1.90 -44.83 -14.72
N ARG A 101 1.11 -43.77 -14.58
CA ARG A 101 0.66 -42.95 -15.70
C ARG A 101 1.88 -42.27 -16.30
N THR A 102 2.40 -42.86 -17.37
CA THR A 102 3.56 -42.39 -18.11
C THR A 102 3.31 -40.93 -18.52
N VAL A 103 4.00 -40.00 -17.86
CA VAL A 103 4.08 -38.62 -18.32
C VAL A 103 5.00 -38.64 -19.52
N TYR A 104 4.43 -38.85 -20.70
CA TYR A 104 5.16 -38.74 -21.95
C TYR A 104 5.79 -37.34 -22.02
N SER A 105 7.12 -37.31 -22.06
CA SER A 105 7.86 -36.12 -22.43
C SER A 105 7.40 -35.69 -23.82
N LEU A 106 6.91 -34.45 -23.95
CA LEU A 106 6.48 -33.91 -25.24
C LEU A 106 7.69 -33.81 -26.19
N PRO A 107 7.73 -34.56 -27.32
CA PRO A 107 8.73 -34.33 -28.35
C PRO A 107 8.41 -33.01 -29.06
N ASN A 108 9.45 -32.31 -29.50
CA ASN A 108 9.30 -31.06 -30.23
C ASN A 108 8.63 -31.29 -31.60
N ALA A 109 8.01 -30.25 -32.15
CA ALA A 109 7.13 -30.33 -33.31
C ALA A 109 7.77 -30.95 -34.57
N ASN A 110 7.01 -31.79 -35.28
CA ASN A 110 6.80 -31.59 -36.73
C ASN A 110 5.53 -32.29 -37.27
N ASP A 111 4.97 -31.70 -38.33
CA ASP A 111 4.07 -32.24 -39.37
C ASP A 111 2.74 -32.98 -39.04
N ASN A 112 1.65 -32.24 -39.35
CA ASN A 112 0.59 -32.59 -40.31
C ASN A 112 -0.69 -33.39 -39.93
N LEU A 113 -1.80 -32.68 -40.18
CA LEU A 113 -3.13 -33.10 -40.67
C LEU A 113 -4.16 -33.74 -39.70
N GLN A 114 -5.21 -32.94 -39.44
CA GLN A 114 -6.60 -33.35 -39.19
C GLN A 114 -7.20 -34.09 -40.41
N PRO A 115 -8.38 -34.77 -40.35
CA PRO A 115 -9.50 -34.70 -39.37
C PRO A 115 -9.77 -36.09 -38.70
N ASP A 116 -10.88 -36.45 -38.03
CA ASP A 116 -12.28 -36.00 -38.08
C ASP A 116 -13.10 -36.35 -36.81
N VAL A 117 -14.37 -35.94 -36.80
CA VAL A 117 -15.38 -35.88 -35.72
C VAL A 117 -15.83 -37.22 -35.11
N ALA A 118 -16.02 -37.24 -33.78
CA ALA A 118 -17.11 -37.97 -33.12
C ALA A 118 -17.44 -37.36 -31.72
N ASN A 119 -18.69 -36.94 -31.51
CA ASN A 119 -19.21 -36.47 -30.22
C ASN A 119 -19.67 -37.62 -29.30
N CYS A 120 -19.68 -37.35 -27.99
CA CYS A 120 -20.55 -37.84 -26.90
C CYS A 120 -19.89 -37.39 -25.59
N GLU A 121 -20.18 -36.23 -25.00
CA GLU A 121 -21.45 -35.73 -24.44
C GLU A 121 -22.05 -36.61 -23.32
N LEU A 122 -22.67 -35.93 -22.33
CA LEU A 122 -23.45 -36.43 -21.18
C LEU A 122 -22.64 -36.91 -19.94
N SER A 123 -23.03 -36.55 -18.70
CA SER A 123 -23.93 -35.47 -18.27
C SER A 123 -23.68 -35.06 -16.81
N LEU A 124 -24.25 -33.91 -16.41
CA LEU A 124 -24.20 -33.34 -15.07
C LEU A 124 -25.34 -33.88 -14.17
N GLY A 125 -25.07 -34.14 -12.89
CA GLY A 125 -26.09 -34.42 -11.86
C GLY A 125 -25.44 -34.66 -10.49
N SER A 126 -25.33 -33.67 -9.58
CA SER A 126 -26.39 -32.99 -8.81
C SER A 126 -26.89 -33.79 -7.61
N LEU A 127 -26.55 -33.32 -6.41
CA LEU A 127 -27.31 -33.54 -5.17
C LEU A 127 -27.24 -32.25 -4.33
N LYS A 128 -28.41 -31.67 -4.03
CA LYS A 128 -28.63 -30.52 -3.14
C LYS A 128 -29.31 -30.99 -1.85
N ILE A 129 -29.17 -30.22 -0.77
CA ILE A 129 -30.11 -29.94 0.35
C ILE A 129 -29.44 -28.81 1.18
N GLU A 130 -29.92 -27.55 1.10
CA GLU A 130 -30.64 -26.79 2.17
C GLU A 130 -29.84 -26.70 3.51
N GLU A 131 -29.25 -25.59 4.02
CA GLU A 131 -29.63 -24.17 4.21
C GLU A 131 -30.59 -23.94 5.41
N GLY A 132 -30.41 -23.02 6.39
CA GLY A 132 -29.39 -22.00 6.75
C GLY A 132 -29.52 -21.65 8.27
N PRO A 133 -29.21 -20.43 8.81
CA PRO A 133 -28.60 -19.20 8.26
C PRO A 133 -27.33 -18.77 9.10
N PRO A 134 -26.88 -17.50 9.29
CA PRO A 134 -25.49 -17.15 8.91
C PRO A 134 -24.56 -16.59 10.01
N ALA A 135 -23.27 -16.95 9.97
CA ALA A 135 -22.21 -16.27 10.74
C ALA A 135 -20.82 -16.29 10.05
N LEU A 136 -20.51 -15.15 9.40
CA LEU A 136 -19.25 -14.39 9.45
C LEU A 136 -17.86 -15.04 9.21
N HIS A 137 -17.12 -14.39 8.30
CA HIS A 137 -15.66 -14.28 8.20
C HIS A 137 -14.80 -15.56 7.97
N LYS A 138 -14.44 -15.81 6.70
CA LYS A 138 -13.06 -15.67 6.16
C LYS A 138 -12.94 -16.29 4.76
N ALA A 139 -12.63 -15.46 3.76
CA ALA A 139 -12.18 -15.93 2.44
C ALA A 139 -11.12 -14.96 1.87
N SER A 140 -9.95 -14.97 2.49
CA SER A 140 -8.73 -14.38 1.93
C SER A 140 -8.06 -15.38 0.97
N LEU A 141 -7.54 -14.88 -0.14
CA LEU A 141 -6.75 -15.59 -1.16
C LEU A 141 -7.45 -16.77 -1.87
N ASP A 142 -7.82 -16.51 -3.12
CA ASP A 142 -7.61 -17.47 -4.20
C ASP A 142 -7.04 -16.69 -5.40
N GLU A 143 -5.70 -16.71 -5.58
CA GLU A 143 -5.03 -16.07 -6.73
C GLU A 143 -5.27 -16.87 -8.01
N LYS A 144 -6.48 -16.76 -8.57
CA LYS A 144 -6.78 -17.27 -9.91
C LYS A 144 -6.79 -16.16 -10.95
N LYS A 145 -5.57 -15.91 -11.45
CA LYS A 145 -5.24 -15.54 -12.84
C LYS A 145 -6.41 -14.96 -13.67
N GLY A 146 -6.67 -13.67 -13.46
CA GLY A 146 -7.32 -12.75 -14.40
C GLY A 146 -8.62 -13.22 -15.05
N ARG A 147 -9.74 -13.21 -14.31
CA ARG A 147 -11.10 -13.10 -14.90
C ARG A 147 -12.22 -12.71 -13.92
N GLY A 148 -11.92 -11.93 -12.88
CA GLY A 148 -12.93 -11.38 -11.96
C GLY A 148 -13.21 -9.91 -12.24
N SER A 149 -14.45 -9.46 -12.05
CA SER A 149 -14.77 -8.02 -11.94
C SER A 149 -13.96 -7.36 -10.80
N PRO A 150 -13.76 -6.03 -10.82
CA PRO A 150 -13.08 -5.33 -9.74
C PRO A 150 -13.73 -5.63 -8.37
N PRO A 151 -12.93 -5.80 -7.30
CA PRO A 151 -13.45 -6.12 -5.98
C PRO A 151 -14.31 -4.96 -5.44
N LEU A 152 -15.64 -5.14 -5.45
CA LEU A 152 -16.62 -4.22 -4.90
C LEU A 152 -16.78 -4.47 -3.39
N TRP A 153 -16.15 -3.62 -2.58
CA TRP A 153 -16.25 -3.64 -1.12
C TRP A 153 -17.06 -2.42 -0.68
N TYR A 154 -18.38 -2.59 -0.60
CA TYR A 154 -19.27 -1.57 -0.05
C TYR A 154 -19.02 -1.41 1.44
N ILE A 155 -18.97 -0.16 1.90
CA ILE A 155 -18.79 0.19 3.30
C ILE A 155 -20.17 0.13 3.98
N SER A 156 -20.23 -0.49 5.16
CA SER A 156 -21.42 -0.51 6.02
C SER A 156 -21.54 0.76 6.88
N ALA A 157 -22.73 1.02 7.43
CA ALA A 157 -22.95 2.17 8.32
C ALA A 157 -22.04 2.13 9.56
N ASP A 158 -21.82 0.93 10.11
CA ASP A 158 -21.00 0.72 11.32
C ASP A 158 -19.51 0.90 11.03
N GLU A 159 -19.02 0.48 9.86
CA GLU A 159 -17.64 0.73 9.41
C GLU A 159 -17.41 2.22 9.16
N LEU A 160 -18.34 2.92 8.50
CA LEU A 160 -18.25 4.37 8.28
C LEU A 160 -18.24 5.15 9.61
N ALA A 161 -19.07 4.74 10.58
CA ALA A 161 -19.07 5.30 11.92
C ALA A 161 -17.77 5.01 12.68
N SER A 162 -17.23 3.79 12.55
CA SER A 162 -15.97 3.38 13.18
C SER A 162 -14.77 4.14 12.61
N LEU A 163 -14.71 4.33 11.30
CA LEU A 163 -13.68 5.15 10.64
C LEU A 163 -13.81 6.64 11.05
N SER A 164 -15.03 7.17 11.14
CA SER A 164 -15.29 8.51 11.68
C SER A 164 -14.94 8.67 13.16
N SER A 165 -14.76 7.58 13.91
CA SER A 165 -14.33 7.58 15.31
C SER A 165 -12.83 7.34 15.47
N LEU A 166 -12.20 6.63 14.54
CA LEU A 166 -10.78 6.31 14.56
C LEU A 166 -9.91 7.45 14.01
N ILE A 167 -10.46 8.28 13.11
CA ILE A 167 -9.83 9.51 12.61
C ILE A 167 -10.06 10.62 13.66
N HIS A 168 -9.23 10.62 14.70
CA HIS A 168 -9.31 11.59 15.80
C HIS A 168 -9.01 13.02 15.31
N ASP A 169 -9.84 13.97 15.76
CA ASP A 169 -9.77 15.43 15.61
C ASP A 169 -9.73 16.07 14.19
N ASP A 170 -8.95 15.59 13.22
CA ASP A 170 -8.71 16.35 11.96
C ASP A 170 -9.86 16.32 10.93
N CYS A 171 -10.90 15.50 11.11
CA CYS A 171 -11.95 15.29 10.09
C CYS A 171 -13.41 15.46 10.55
N SER A 172 -13.67 16.08 11.71
CA SER A 172 -15.05 16.35 12.19
C SER A 172 -15.92 17.08 11.14
N TYR A 173 -15.33 18.02 10.39
CA TYR A 173 -15.98 18.76 9.29
C TYR A 173 -16.47 17.87 8.12
N MET A 174 -15.86 16.70 7.91
CA MET A 174 -16.15 15.81 6.78
C MET A 174 -17.36 14.91 7.06
N ARG A 175 -17.70 14.70 8.34
CA ARG A 175 -18.79 13.84 8.83
C ARG A 175 -20.18 14.21 8.29
N GLY A 176 -20.42 15.49 7.97
CA GLY A 176 -21.68 15.95 7.36
C GLY A 176 -21.69 15.90 5.83
N ARG A 177 -20.57 15.58 5.18
CA ARG A 177 -20.40 15.64 3.71
C ARG A 177 -20.24 14.26 3.06
N LEU A 178 -19.56 13.33 3.75
CA LEU A 178 -19.58 11.90 3.44
C LEU A 178 -20.87 11.27 3.99
N THR A 179 -21.82 10.97 3.12
CA THR A 179 -22.93 10.06 3.42
C THR A 179 -22.61 8.67 2.89
N LEU A 180 -23.15 7.64 3.54
CA LEU A 180 -22.96 6.23 3.15
C LEU A 180 -23.28 6.00 1.66
N GLU A 181 -24.36 6.60 1.17
CA GLU A 181 -24.79 6.55 -0.23
C GLU A 181 -23.76 7.15 -1.18
N LYS A 182 -23.14 8.29 -0.84
CA LYS A 182 -22.10 8.91 -1.68
C LYS A 182 -20.83 8.09 -1.72
N VAL A 183 -20.42 7.52 -0.58
CA VAL A 183 -19.25 6.64 -0.51
C VAL A 183 -19.48 5.38 -1.35
N ASN A 184 -20.62 4.71 -1.17
CA ASN A 184 -20.93 3.48 -1.90
C ASN A 184 -21.19 3.73 -3.40
N ALA A 185 -21.82 4.85 -3.77
CA ALA A 185 -21.93 5.24 -5.19
C ALA A 185 -20.56 5.54 -5.81
N ALA A 186 -19.65 6.21 -5.09
CA ALA A 186 -18.28 6.43 -5.56
C ALA A 186 -17.49 5.11 -5.66
N VAL A 187 -17.70 4.14 -4.77
CA VAL A 187 -17.13 2.78 -4.88
C VAL A 187 -17.63 2.07 -6.15
N SER A 188 -18.90 2.22 -6.51
CA SER A 188 -19.45 1.72 -7.78
C SER A 188 -18.82 2.42 -8.99
N ASP A 189 -18.67 3.75 -8.98
CA ASP A 189 -17.96 4.52 -10.02
C ASP A 189 -16.50 4.02 -10.17
N MET A 190 -15.77 3.84 -9.06
CA MET A 190 -14.37 3.34 -9.06
C MET A 190 -14.25 1.94 -9.66
N ALA A 191 -15.18 1.04 -9.33
CA ALA A 191 -15.21 -0.29 -9.92
C ALA A 191 -15.51 -0.21 -11.44
N ALA A 192 -16.45 0.63 -11.87
CA ALA A 192 -16.75 0.81 -13.29
C ALA A 192 -15.53 1.32 -14.09
N TYR A 193 -14.74 2.27 -13.56
CA TYR A 193 -13.51 2.72 -14.22
C TYR A 193 -12.45 1.63 -14.28
N ALA A 194 -12.24 0.90 -13.17
CA ALA A 194 -11.24 -0.16 -13.14
C ALA A 194 -11.62 -1.34 -14.05
N GLU A 195 -12.92 -1.60 -14.25
CA GLU A 195 -13.39 -2.58 -15.22
C GLU A 195 -13.21 -2.08 -16.66
N ALA A 196 -13.60 -0.85 -16.97
CA ALA A 196 -13.41 -0.25 -18.29
C ALA A 196 -11.92 -0.24 -18.72
N THR A 197 -11.01 0.09 -17.80
CA THR A 197 -9.56 0.04 -18.03
C THR A 197 -9.06 -1.40 -18.24
N SER A 198 -9.55 -2.38 -17.46
CA SER A 198 -9.24 -3.81 -17.65
C SER A 198 -9.73 -4.35 -19.00
N GLN A 199 -10.94 -3.96 -19.43
CA GLN A 199 -11.49 -4.27 -20.75
C GLN A 199 -10.65 -3.62 -21.88
N LEU A 200 -10.23 -2.37 -21.70
CA LEU A 200 -9.43 -1.64 -22.70
C LEU A 200 -8.02 -2.22 -22.87
N ILE A 201 -7.36 -2.61 -21.77
CA ILE A 201 -6.05 -3.29 -21.77
C ILE A 201 -6.13 -4.66 -22.44
N SER A 202 -7.22 -5.42 -22.21
CA SER A 202 -7.41 -6.76 -22.77
C SER A 202 -7.99 -6.79 -24.19
N ALA A 203 -8.54 -5.67 -24.69
CA ALA A 203 -9.15 -5.60 -26.02
C ALA A 203 -8.12 -5.66 -27.17
N PRO A 204 -8.36 -6.48 -28.21
CA PRO A 204 -7.46 -6.60 -29.36
C PRO A 204 -7.60 -5.39 -30.32
N LYS A 205 -6.50 -5.00 -30.99
CA LYS A 205 -6.45 -3.84 -31.91
C LYS A 205 -7.60 -3.77 -32.92
N LYS A 206 -8.06 -4.93 -33.41
CA LYS A 206 -9.15 -5.05 -34.39
C LYS A 206 -10.54 -4.60 -33.89
N LYS A 207 -10.72 -4.35 -32.59
CA LYS A 207 -12.00 -3.97 -31.96
C LYS A 207 -12.01 -2.54 -31.40
N LEU A 208 -10.93 -1.78 -31.56
CA LEU A 208 -10.78 -0.45 -30.97
C LEU A 208 -10.63 0.61 -32.07
N PRO A 209 -11.35 1.74 -32.00
CA PRO A 209 -11.04 2.90 -32.81
C PRO A 209 -9.67 3.48 -32.41
N GLU A 210 -9.01 4.17 -33.34
CA GLU A 210 -7.59 4.55 -33.21
C GLU A 210 -7.30 5.41 -31.96
N ASN A 211 -8.18 6.36 -31.65
CA ASN A 211 -8.14 7.18 -30.44
C ASN A 211 -8.25 6.39 -29.11
N MET A 212 -8.85 5.20 -29.14
CA MET A 212 -8.93 4.30 -27.98
C MET A 212 -7.77 3.30 -27.97
N TRP A 213 -7.14 3.05 -29.12
CA TRP A 213 -5.96 2.20 -29.21
C TRP A 213 -4.72 2.85 -28.58
N ASP A 214 -4.51 4.14 -28.80
CA ASP A 214 -3.39 4.87 -28.20
C ASP A 214 -3.51 4.92 -26.67
N ARG A 215 -4.71 5.23 -26.16
CA ARG A 215 -5.02 5.14 -24.72
C ARG A 215 -4.86 3.73 -24.16
N ALA A 216 -5.23 2.68 -24.92
CA ALA A 216 -4.99 1.30 -24.52
C ALA A 216 -3.50 0.93 -24.46
N LEU A 217 -2.64 1.62 -25.23
CA LEU A 217 -1.20 1.43 -25.21
C LEU A 217 -0.57 2.10 -23.97
N GLU A 218 -0.96 3.34 -23.66
CA GLU A 218 -0.57 4.03 -22.42
C GLU A 218 -0.95 3.22 -21.18
N LEU A 219 -2.20 2.73 -21.12
CA LEU A 219 -2.69 1.89 -20.01
C LEU A 219 -1.97 0.53 -19.92
N ARG A 220 -1.47 -0.02 -21.04
CA ARG A 220 -0.66 -1.24 -21.03
C ARG A 220 0.74 -1.02 -20.47
N ASP A 221 1.36 0.13 -20.76
CA ASP A 221 2.67 0.49 -20.23
C ASP A 221 2.59 0.69 -18.70
N ILE A 222 1.56 1.43 -18.25
CA ILE A 222 1.23 1.52 -16.82
C ILE A 222 1.01 0.13 -16.21
N ALA A 223 0.20 -0.73 -16.84
CA ALA A 223 -0.06 -2.09 -16.37
C ALA A 223 1.16 -3.03 -16.37
N ALA A 224 2.24 -2.70 -17.12
CA ALA A 224 3.49 -3.46 -17.10
C ALA A 224 4.34 -3.17 -15.86
N THR A 225 4.11 -2.03 -15.20
CA THR A 225 4.82 -1.60 -13.98
C THR A 225 4.52 -2.52 -12.81
N GLU A 226 5.55 -2.97 -12.08
CA GLU A 226 5.44 -4.05 -11.07
C GLU A 226 4.43 -3.75 -9.93
N GLY A 227 4.20 -2.47 -9.60
CA GLY A 227 3.24 -2.07 -8.56
C GLY A 227 1.77 -2.36 -8.90
N VAL A 228 1.39 -2.31 -10.18
CA VAL A 228 -0.01 -2.45 -10.66
C VAL A 228 -0.23 -3.69 -11.55
N LYS A 229 0.84 -4.38 -11.93
CA LYS A 229 0.80 -5.59 -12.76
C LYS A 229 -0.16 -6.66 -12.21
N GLY A 230 -1.18 -6.97 -12.99
CA GLY A 230 -2.22 -7.96 -12.65
C GLY A 230 -3.31 -7.46 -11.69
N LYS A 231 -3.31 -6.17 -11.31
CA LYS A 231 -4.34 -5.55 -10.46
C LYS A 231 -5.32 -4.73 -11.32
N HIS A 232 -6.50 -4.50 -10.76
CA HIS A 232 -7.46 -3.53 -11.29
C HIS A 232 -7.03 -2.11 -10.87
N PHE A 233 -6.98 -1.18 -11.82
CA PHE A 233 -6.62 0.22 -11.58
C PHE A 233 -7.38 1.14 -12.54
N PHE A 234 -7.42 2.42 -12.19
CA PHE A 234 -7.89 3.52 -13.03
C PHE A 234 -6.96 4.73 -12.80
N VAL A 235 -6.92 5.65 -13.75
CA VAL A 235 -6.09 6.87 -13.72
C VAL A 235 -6.97 8.07 -13.37
N GLU A 236 -6.37 9.16 -12.86
CA GLU A 236 -7.09 10.41 -12.54
C GLU A 236 -7.92 10.94 -13.73
N SER A 237 -7.44 10.73 -14.96
CA SER A 237 -8.14 11.09 -16.21
C SER A 237 -9.37 10.23 -16.54
N ASP A 238 -9.57 9.11 -15.85
CA ASP A 238 -10.77 8.28 -15.93
C ASP A 238 -11.90 8.82 -15.02
N ILE A 239 -11.55 9.59 -13.98
CA ILE A 239 -12.50 10.11 -12.97
C ILE A 239 -13.37 11.22 -13.58
N LYS A 240 -14.53 10.83 -14.10
CA LYS A 240 -15.52 11.74 -14.72
C LYS A 240 -16.94 11.54 -14.17
N GLY A 241 -17.04 10.99 -12.97
CA GLY A 241 -18.28 10.47 -12.41
C GLY A 241 -19.24 11.53 -11.88
N PRO A 242 -20.54 11.21 -11.82
CA PRO A 242 -21.49 12.00 -11.06
C PRO A 242 -21.23 11.90 -9.55
N ALA A 243 -20.79 10.73 -9.05
CA ALA A 243 -20.55 10.48 -7.63
C ALA A 243 -19.08 10.67 -7.22
N LEU A 244 -18.12 10.18 -8.01
CA LEU A 244 -16.69 10.43 -7.78
C LEU A 244 -16.16 11.63 -8.58
N LYS A 245 -15.65 12.65 -7.87
CA LYS A 245 -15.01 13.85 -8.42
C LYS A 245 -13.72 14.18 -7.67
N LEU A 246 -12.83 14.97 -8.27
CA LEU A 246 -11.55 15.37 -7.66
C LEU A 246 -11.66 16.63 -6.78
N ASP A 247 -12.84 16.84 -6.19
CA ASP A 247 -13.11 17.91 -5.23
C ASP A 247 -12.67 17.50 -3.81
N ASN A 248 -12.81 18.42 -2.84
CA ASN A 248 -12.45 18.12 -1.45
C ASN A 248 -13.27 16.97 -0.84
N THR A 249 -14.49 16.74 -1.35
CA THR A 249 -15.34 15.62 -0.91
C THR A 249 -14.84 14.29 -1.47
N GLY A 250 -14.59 14.20 -2.78
CA GLY A 250 -14.09 12.96 -3.38
C GLY A 250 -12.67 12.59 -2.97
N LYS A 251 -11.80 13.57 -2.68
CA LYS A 251 -10.50 13.30 -2.04
C LYS A 251 -10.67 12.59 -0.68
N ALA A 252 -11.61 13.04 0.15
CA ALA A 252 -11.91 12.40 1.41
C ALA A 252 -12.56 11.00 1.24
N ILE A 253 -13.40 10.81 0.22
CA ILE A 253 -13.92 9.47 -0.14
C ILE A 253 -12.76 8.53 -0.51
N LEU A 254 -11.79 8.99 -1.29
CA LEU A 254 -10.59 8.20 -1.65
C LEU A 254 -9.76 7.86 -0.40
N THR A 255 -9.54 8.80 0.52
CA THR A 255 -8.84 8.54 1.80
C THR A 255 -9.56 7.52 2.69
N VAL A 256 -10.89 7.55 2.71
CA VAL A 256 -11.71 6.60 3.51
C VAL A 256 -11.81 5.22 2.83
N SER A 257 -11.82 5.17 1.49
CA SER A 257 -11.88 3.91 0.73
C SER A 257 -10.52 3.23 0.56
N PHE A 258 -9.44 4.00 0.58
CA PHE A 258 -8.05 3.53 0.52
C PHE A 258 -7.25 4.13 1.67
N PRO A 259 -7.43 3.65 2.91
CA PRO A 259 -6.53 4.00 4.00
C PRO A 259 -5.09 3.61 3.60
N SER A 260 -4.14 4.53 3.78
CA SER A 260 -2.72 4.23 3.61
C SER A 260 -2.33 3.07 4.53
N PRO A 261 -1.51 2.10 4.07
CA PRO A 261 -0.82 1.17 4.97
C PRO A 261 0.15 1.91 5.91
#